data_AF-A0A3G7TVD8-F1
#
_entry.id   AF-A0A3G7TVD8-F1
#
_cell.length_a   1.000
_cell.length_b   1.000
_cell.length_c   1.000
_cell.angle_alpha   90.00
_cell.angle_beta   90.00
_cell.angle_gamma   90.00
#
_symmetry.space_group_name_H-M   'P 1'
#
loop_
_entity.id
_entity.type
_entity.pdbx_description
1 polymer ?
#
loop_
_entity_poly.entity_id
_entity_poly.type
_entity_poly.pdbx_seq_one_letter_code
_entity_poly.pdbx_strand_id
1 'polypeptide(L)'
;MDASAQQPAGLTADASYPNPGLDALLEKLQPLLDGGRLDNIVDLLSLLSDLVDLLDQPMVEKLARLFEEGTAVTWTLGNALRLAKTETAAQTAPPGLFGLLSLLRDADTRRGMALVLRTLRVVGKQL
;
A
#
# COMPACT_ATOMS: atom_id res chain seq x y z
N MET A 1 -37.69 -39.84 -50.08
CA MET A 1 -36.58 -40.74 -50.44
C MET A 1 -35.70 -40.00 -51.43
N ASP A 2 -34.56 -39.40 -51.11
CA ASP A 2 -33.82 -39.24 -49.87
C ASP A 2 -32.98 -37.97 -49.99
N ALA A 3 -32.95 -37.19 -48.92
CA ALA A 3 -32.02 -36.10 -48.74
C ALA A 3 -30.79 -36.65 -48.01
N SER A 4 -29.64 -36.70 -48.66
CA SER A 4 -28.37 -37.00 -48.01
C SER A 4 -27.42 -35.83 -48.25
N ALA A 5 -27.31 -34.98 -47.23
CA ALA A 5 -26.30 -33.96 -47.09
C ALA A 5 -24.91 -34.60 -46.94
N GLN A 6 -23.94 -34.13 -47.72
CA GLN A 6 -22.53 -34.38 -47.46
C GLN A 6 -21.89 -33.06 -47.02
N GLN A 7 -21.86 -32.83 -45.70
CA GLN A 7 -21.09 -31.76 -45.07
C GLN A 7 -19.58 -31.91 -45.41
N PRO A 8 -18.87 -30.84 -45.80
CA PRO A 8 -17.42 -30.87 -45.85
C PRO A 8 -16.83 -30.76 -44.44
N ALA A 9 -15.97 -31.74 -44.14
CA ALA A 9 -14.95 -31.85 -43.10
C ALA A 9 -14.85 -30.68 -42.10
N GLY A 10 -15.08 -31.01 -40.83
CA GLY A 10 -14.81 -30.14 -39.71
C GLY A 10 -13.37 -29.63 -39.74
N LEU A 11 -13.21 -28.32 -39.48
CA LEU A 11 -11.97 -27.78 -38.97
C LEU A 11 -11.75 -28.41 -37.59
N THR A 12 -10.90 -29.42 -37.52
CA THR A 12 -10.32 -29.90 -36.27
C THR A 12 -9.44 -28.78 -35.72
N ALA A 13 -10.05 -27.89 -34.95
CA ALA A 13 -9.36 -26.94 -34.10
C ALA A 13 -8.86 -27.72 -32.87
N ASP A 14 -7.74 -28.41 -33.02
CA ASP A 14 -6.97 -28.92 -31.88
C ASP A 14 -5.49 -28.98 -32.27
N ALA A 15 -4.87 -27.80 -32.28
CA ALA A 15 -3.42 -27.67 -32.20
C ALA A 15 -3.07 -27.06 -30.84
N SER A 16 -3.43 -27.76 -29.77
CA SER A 16 -2.96 -27.45 -28.42
C SER A 16 -1.50 -27.88 -28.31
N TYR A 17 -0.58 -26.98 -28.67
CA TYR A 17 0.84 -27.18 -28.41
C TYR A 17 1.06 -27.17 -26.88
N PRO A 18 1.59 -28.24 -26.28
CA PRO A 18 1.92 -28.25 -24.86
C PRO A 18 2.93 -27.13 -24.59
N ASN A 19 2.53 -26.13 -23.82
CA ASN A 19 3.40 -25.03 -23.44
C ASN A 19 3.69 -25.17 -21.94
N PRO A 20 4.83 -25.78 -21.57
CA PRO A 20 5.14 -26.06 -20.17
C PRO A 20 5.23 -24.79 -19.30
N GLY A 21 5.51 -23.62 -19.91
CA GLY A 21 5.49 -22.34 -19.20
C GLY A 21 4.08 -21.81 -18.92
N LEU A 22 3.15 -22.04 -19.86
CA LEU A 22 1.74 -21.69 -19.70
C LEU A 22 1.08 -22.61 -18.66
N ASP A 23 1.39 -23.91 -18.70
CA ASP A 23 0.93 -24.88 -17.71
C ASP A 23 1.43 -24.52 -16.29
N ALA A 24 2.70 -24.14 -16.15
CA ALA A 24 3.26 -23.70 -14.87
C ALA A 24 2.61 -22.40 -14.35
N LEU A 25 2.28 -21.45 -15.23
CA LEU A 25 1.55 -20.22 -14.87
C LEU A 25 0.11 -20.52 -14.45
N LEU A 26 -0.59 -21.40 -15.20
CA LEU A 26 -1.94 -21.86 -14.88
C LEU A 26 -1.97 -22.55 -13.53
N GLU A 27 -1.00 -23.42 -13.22
CA GLU A 27 -0.89 -24.08 -11.91
C GLU A 27 -0.76 -23.06 -10.77
N LYS A 28 -0.06 -21.94 -10.98
CA LYS A 28 0.06 -20.85 -9.99
C LYS A 28 -1.20 -20.02 -9.85
N LEU A 29 -1.95 -19.85 -10.93
CA LEU A 29 -3.20 -19.08 -10.95
C LEU A 29 -4.42 -19.92 -10.55
N GLN A 30 -4.32 -21.25 -10.62
CA GLN A 30 -5.37 -22.21 -10.30
C GLN A 30 -6.08 -21.93 -8.97
N PRO A 31 -5.41 -21.66 -7.83
CA PRO A 31 -6.12 -21.34 -6.58
C PRO A 31 -6.92 -20.03 -6.64
N LEU A 32 -6.54 -19.08 -7.50
CA LEU A 32 -7.27 -17.82 -7.71
C LEU A 32 -8.45 -17.99 -8.68
N LEU A 33 -8.28 -18.87 -9.68
CA LEU A 33 -9.32 -19.29 -10.62
C LEU A 33 -10.40 -20.12 -9.92
N ASP A 34 -10.01 -21.16 -9.17
CA ASP A 34 -10.91 -22.05 -8.43
C ASP A 34 -11.73 -21.27 -7.39
N GLY A 35 -11.14 -20.20 -6.83
CA GLY A 35 -11.80 -19.31 -5.88
C GLY A 35 -12.63 -18.19 -6.51
N GLY A 36 -12.66 -18.04 -7.85
CA GLY A 36 -13.33 -16.94 -8.55
C GLY A 36 -12.77 -15.55 -8.20
N ARG A 37 -11.53 -15.47 -7.71
CA ARG A 37 -10.89 -14.22 -7.26
C ARG A 37 -9.99 -13.59 -8.31
N LEU A 38 -9.69 -14.31 -9.38
CA LEU A 38 -8.86 -13.80 -10.47
C LEU A 38 -9.52 -12.56 -11.10
N ASP A 39 -10.84 -12.56 -11.25
CA ASP A 39 -11.59 -11.41 -11.81
C ASP A 39 -11.34 -10.14 -10.99
N ASN A 40 -11.38 -10.21 -9.65
CA ASN A 40 -11.08 -9.06 -8.79
C ASN A 40 -9.65 -8.54 -8.93
N ILE A 41 -8.69 -9.43 -9.21
CA ILE A 41 -7.29 -9.03 -9.46
C ILE A 41 -7.20 -8.32 -10.80
N VAL A 42 -7.87 -8.84 -11.83
CA VAL A 42 -7.94 -8.22 -13.15
C VAL A 42 -8.63 -6.85 -13.07
N ASP A 43 -9.71 -6.73 -12.31
CA ASP A 43 -10.41 -5.46 -12.06
C ASP A 43 -9.51 -4.46 -11.34
N LEU A 44 -8.78 -4.90 -10.30
CA LEU A 44 -7.83 -4.06 -9.57
C LEU A 44 -6.70 -3.56 -10.48
N LEU A 45 -6.15 -4.46 -11.31
CA LEU A 45 -5.10 -4.11 -12.27
C LEU A 45 -5.62 -3.18 -13.36
N SER A 46 -6.87 -3.35 -13.79
CA SER A 46 -7.51 -2.45 -14.76
C SER A 46 -7.70 -1.06 -14.16
N LEU A 47 -8.22 -0.97 -12.93
CA LEU A 47 -8.35 0.30 -12.21
C LEU A 47 -6.99 0.98 -11.99
N LEU A 48 -5.94 0.19 -11.69
CA LEU A 48 -4.59 0.70 -11.55
C LEU A 48 -4.03 1.19 -12.88
N SER A 49 -4.32 0.51 -13.98
CA SER A 49 -3.95 0.96 -15.34
C SER A 49 -4.62 2.28 -15.66
N ASP A 50 -5.93 2.38 -15.43
CA ASP A 50 -6.69 3.62 -15.64
C ASP A 50 -6.11 4.78 -14.80
N LEU A 51 -5.69 4.48 -13.57
CA LEU A 51 -5.03 5.45 -12.70
C LEU A 51 -3.68 5.88 -13.26
N VAL A 52 -2.84 4.95 -13.70
CA VAL A 52 -1.52 5.25 -14.31
C VAL A 52 -1.69 6.06 -15.59
N ASP A 53 -2.68 5.73 -16.42
CA ASP A 53 -2.99 6.45 -17.65
C ASP A 53 -3.47 7.90 -17.38
N LEU A 54 -4.07 8.15 -16.21
CA LEU A 54 -4.47 9.48 -15.76
C LEU A 54 -3.30 10.29 -15.17
N LEU A 55 -2.22 9.63 -14.72
CA LEU A 55 -1.06 10.31 -14.16
C LEU A 55 -0.20 10.92 -15.27
N ASP A 56 -0.18 12.24 -15.35
CA ASP A 56 0.79 12.95 -16.17
C ASP A 56 2.14 13.10 -15.47
N GLN A 57 3.17 13.49 -16.24
CA GLN A 57 4.52 13.72 -15.73
C GLN A 57 4.57 14.65 -14.49
N PRO A 58 3.94 15.85 -14.49
CA PRO A 58 4.00 16.72 -13.31
C PRO A 58 3.29 16.12 -12.09
N MET A 59 2.22 15.33 -12.26
CA MET A 59 1.59 14.62 -11.15
C MET A 59 2.49 13.53 -10.57
N VAL A 60 3.21 12.77 -11.40
CA VAL A 60 4.19 11.77 -10.94
C VAL A 60 5.29 12.42 -10.10
N GLU A 61 5.86 13.55 -10.56
CA GLU A 61 6.88 14.28 -9.81
C GLU A 61 6.35 14.79 -8.46
N LYS A 62 5.11 15.26 -8.43
CA LYS A 62 4.46 15.70 -7.19
C LYS A 62 4.23 14.53 -6.23
N LEU A 63 3.77 13.38 -6.71
CA LEU A 63 3.57 12.19 -5.90
C LEU A 63 4.90 11.67 -5.35
N ALA A 64 5.97 11.68 -6.15
CA ALA A 64 7.31 11.33 -5.70
C ALA A 64 7.77 12.24 -4.55
N ARG A 65 7.61 13.55 -4.68
CA ARG A 65 7.94 14.51 -3.61
C ARG A 65 7.11 14.29 -2.36
N LEU A 66 5.79 14.10 -2.51
CA LEU A 66 4.91 13.82 -1.37
C LEU A 66 5.28 12.50 -0.68
N PHE A 67 5.69 11.49 -1.44
CA PHE A 67 6.16 10.22 -0.92
C PHE A 67 7.50 10.37 -0.18
N GLU A 68 8.44 11.14 -0.73
CA GLU A 68 9.71 11.47 -0.07
C GLU A 68 9.48 12.21 1.25
N GLU A 69 8.68 13.28 1.23
CA GLU A 69 8.35 14.07 2.41
C GLU A 69 7.60 13.23 3.47
N GLY A 70 6.60 12.47 3.06
CA GLY A 70 5.82 11.60 3.94
C GLY A 70 6.67 10.48 4.55
N THR A 71 7.54 9.85 3.75
CA THR A 71 8.45 8.81 4.22
C THR A 71 9.47 9.38 5.20
N ALA A 72 10.02 10.57 4.92
CA ALA A 72 10.95 11.24 5.83
C ALA A 72 10.30 11.57 7.19
N VAL A 73 9.08 12.11 7.19
CA VAL A 73 8.31 12.37 8.43
C VAL A 73 8.03 11.08 9.18
N THR A 74 7.62 10.02 8.47
CA THR A 74 7.34 8.72 9.07
C THR A 74 8.61 8.11 9.68
N TRP A 75 9.74 8.21 9.00
CA TRP A 75 11.02 7.69 9.48
C TRP A 75 11.48 8.40 10.75
N THR A 76 11.44 9.73 10.76
CA THR A 76 11.84 10.53 11.92
C THR A 76 10.95 10.24 13.14
N LEU A 77 9.64 10.18 12.94
CA LEU A 77 8.69 9.83 13.99
C LEU A 77 8.91 8.39 14.50
N GLY A 78 9.11 7.44 13.60
CA GLY A 78 9.36 6.03 13.94
C GLY A 78 10.64 5.86 14.76
N ASN A 79 11.72 6.56 14.38
CA ASN A 79 12.96 6.51 15.15
C ASN A 79 12.83 7.19 16.52
N ALA A 80 12.12 8.32 16.61
CA ALA A 80 11.83 8.97 17.89
C ALA A 80 11.02 8.06 18.81
N LEU A 81 9.99 7.38 18.28
CA LEU A 81 9.22 6.40 19.03
C LEU A 81 10.07 5.21 19.49
N ARG A 82 10.94 4.71 18.61
CA ARG A 82 11.87 3.62 18.96
C ARG A 82 12.79 4.03 20.11
N LEU A 83 13.36 5.22 20.06
CA LEU A 83 14.20 5.77 21.12
C LEU A 83 13.42 5.92 22.44
N ALA A 84 12.24 6.53 22.41
CA ALA A 84 11.39 6.69 23.59
C ALA A 84 11.01 5.34 24.22
N LYS A 85 10.72 4.32 23.39
CA LYS A 85 10.48 2.94 23.87
C LYS A 85 11.72 2.36 24.54
N THR A 86 12.90 2.50 23.95
CA THR A 86 14.14 2.01 24.56
C THR A 86 14.46 2.71 25.88
N GLU A 87 14.28 4.03 25.96
CA GLU A 87 14.48 4.79 27.19
C GLU A 87 13.47 4.40 28.27
N THR A 88 12.21 4.17 27.89
CA THR A 88 11.17 3.71 28.82
C THR A 88 11.47 2.30 29.34
N ALA A 89 11.90 1.39 28.46
CA ALA A 89 12.23 0.02 28.83
C ALA A 89 13.50 -0.08 29.70
N ALA A 90 14.43 0.87 29.57
CA ALA A 90 15.64 0.95 30.38
C ALA A 90 15.38 1.46 31.82
N GLN A 91 14.19 2.01 32.11
CA GLN A 91 13.84 2.46 33.46
C GLN A 91 13.58 1.26 34.37
N THR A 92 14.29 1.22 35.50
CA THR A 92 14.21 0.13 36.48
C THR A 92 12.85 0.01 37.17
N ALA A 93 12.08 1.11 37.21
CA ALA A 93 10.73 1.16 37.75
C ALA A 93 9.87 2.16 36.93
N PRO A 94 8.56 1.92 36.78
CA PRO A 94 7.69 2.83 36.05
C PRO A 94 7.63 4.20 36.74
N PRO A 95 7.58 5.31 35.96
CA PRO A 95 7.55 6.65 36.54
C PRO A 95 6.25 6.88 37.32
N GLY A 96 6.37 7.37 38.55
CA GLY A 96 5.23 7.86 39.32
C GLY A 96 4.69 9.19 38.80
N LEU A 97 3.64 9.72 39.42
CA LEU A 97 2.97 10.97 39.01
C LEU A 97 3.94 12.16 38.90
N PHE A 98 4.89 12.28 39.84
CA PHE A 98 5.90 13.34 39.81
C PHE A 98 6.88 13.18 38.64
N GLY A 99 7.22 11.94 38.28
CA GLY A 99 8.08 11.63 37.13
C GLY A 99 7.39 11.97 35.80
N LEU A 100 6.08 11.75 35.69
CA LEU A 100 5.32 12.19 34.52
C LEU A 100 5.25 13.73 34.43
N LEU A 101 5.09 14.40 35.57
CA LEU A 101 5.06 15.86 35.62
C LEU A 101 6.43 16.49 35.30
N SER A 102 7.54 15.84 35.65
CA SER A 102 8.87 16.33 35.30
C SER A 102 9.14 16.24 33.80
N LEU A 103 8.62 15.21 33.10
CA LEU A 103 8.69 15.12 31.63
C LEU A 103 8.02 16.31 30.95
N LEU A 104 6.87 16.78 31.46
CA LEU A 104 6.20 17.98 30.93
C LEU A 104 6.99 19.28 31.16
N ARG A 105 7.91 19.30 32.14
CA ARG A 105 8.77 20.45 32.42
C ARG A 105 10.06 20.44 31.62
N ASP A 106 10.39 19.32 30.97
CA ASP A 106 11.54 19.20 30.10
C ASP A 106 11.53 20.24 28.97
N ALA A 107 12.70 20.73 28.57
CA ALA A 107 12.81 21.78 27.56
C ALA A 107 12.37 21.29 26.18
N ASP A 108 12.74 20.06 25.81
CA ASP A 108 12.46 19.51 24.49
C ASP A 108 11.01 19.03 24.38
N THR A 109 10.45 18.47 25.46
CA THR A 109 9.02 18.16 25.54
C THR A 109 8.15 19.42 25.37
N ARG A 110 8.52 20.54 26.00
CA ARG A 110 7.81 21.82 25.83
C ARG A 110 7.93 22.38 24.41
N ARG A 111 9.10 22.25 23.77
CA ARG A 111 9.29 22.62 22.36
C ARG A 111 8.40 21.77 21.45
N GLY A 112 8.32 20.47 21.68
CA GLY A 112 7.45 19.54 20.96
C GLY A 112 5.96 19.90 21.11
N MET A 113 5.50 20.12 22.33
CA MET A 113 4.13 20.60 22.58
C MET A 113 3.85 21.93 21.87
N ALA A 114 4.78 22.88 21.93
CA ALA A 114 4.62 24.17 21.30
C ALA A 114 4.55 24.06 19.77
N LEU A 115 5.27 23.10 19.15
CA LEU A 115 5.13 22.79 17.72
C LEU A 115 3.71 22.31 17.41
N VAL A 116 3.22 21.28 18.12
CA VAL A 116 1.87 20.72 17.91
C VAL A 116 0.80 21.80 18.03
N LEU A 117 0.85 22.60 19.10
CA LEU A 117 -0.12 23.67 19.33
C LEU A 117 -0.06 24.77 18.25
N ARG A 118 1.13 25.09 17.73
CA ARG A 118 1.27 26.04 16.62
C ARG A 118 0.72 25.47 15.32
N THR A 119 0.95 24.18 15.03
CA THR A 119 0.37 23.51 13.86
C THR A 119 -1.16 23.54 13.93
N LEU A 120 -1.75 23.17 15.08
CA LEU A 120 -3.20 23.24 15.30
C LEU A 120 -3.73 24.66 15.09
N ARG A 121 -3.02 25.69 15.57
CA ARG A 121 -3.38 27.09 15.35
C ARG A 121 -3.39 27.45 13.86
N VAL A 122 -2.40 26.99 13.09
CA VAL A 122 -2.33 27.27 11.64
C VAL A 122 -3.47 26.57 10.90
N VAL A 123 -3.76 25.31 11.21
CA VAL A 123 -4.88 24.56 10.63
C VAL A 123 -6.20 25.27 10.96
N GLY A 124 -6.43 25.64 12.22
CA GLY A 124 -7.63 26.35 12.63
C GLY A 124 -7.79 27.75 12.02
N LYS A 125 -6.72 28.35 11.46
CA LYS A 125 -6.81 29.62 10.71
C LYS A 125 -7.29 29.41 9.28
N GLN A 126 -7.15 28.20 8.74
CA GLN A 126 -7.52 27.85 7.37
C GLN A 126 -8.93 27.24 7.28
N LEU A 127 -9.52 26.88 8.42
CA LEU A 127 -10.94 26.52 8.56
C LEU A 127 -11.80 27.78 8.69
#